data_AF-A0A069IIM0-F1
#
_entry.id   AF-A0A069IIM0-F1
#
_cell.length_a   1.000
_cell.length_b   1.000
_cell.length_c   1.000
_cell.angle_alpha   90.00
_cell.angle_beta   90.00
_cell.angle_gamma   90.00
#
_symmetry.space_group_name_H-M   'P 1'
#
loop_
_entity.id
_entity.type
_entity.pdbx_description
1 polymer ?
#
loop_
_entity_poly.entity_id
_entity_poly.type
_entity_poly.pdbx_seq_one_letter_code
_entity_poly.pdbx_strand_id
1 'polypeptide(L)'
;MNIRPSHLLISPILLCASLAGAAEPAVGATPDSGCENLLTVVRRSLEDEIGSACPALVPGPGTACAAQREPLRAIVDFIGKRHDADADACETLLEVNKRLRSLPPKG
;
A
#
# COMPACT_ATOMS: atom_id res chain seq x y z
N MET A 1 36.81 -40.66 -44.44
CA MET A 1 37.39 -41.57 -43.43
C MET A 1 36.86 -41.16 -42.07
N ASN A 2 36.49 -42.16 -41.27
CA ASN A 2 36.04 -42.19 -39.87
C ASN A 2 36.14 -40.91 -38.99
N ILE A 3 35.13 -40.68 -38.14
CA ILE A 3 35.20 -40.82 -36.67
C ILE A 3 33.77 -40.73 -36.09
N ARG A 4 33.33 -41.79 -35.39
CA ARG A 4 32.29 -41.74 -34.34
C ARG A 4 32.95 -41.34 -33.02
N PRO A 5 32.25 -40.65 -32.12
CA PRO A 5 31.94 -41.30 -30.86
C PRO A 5 30.51 -41.05 -30.35
N SER A 6 29.95 -42.11 -29.76
CA SER A 6 28.80 -42.10 -28.85
C SER A 6 29.28 -41.83 -27.41
N HIS A 7 28.34 -41.51 -26.50
CA HIS A 7 28.46 -41.46 -25.03
C HIS A 7 29.15 -40.18 -24.49
N LEU A 8 28.70 -39.45 -23.46
CA LEU A 8 27.72 -39.67 -22.39
C LEU A 8 27.12 -38.31 -21.99
N LEU A 9 25.87 -38.37 -21.51
CA LEU A 9 25.37 -37.73 -20.30
C LEU A 9 26.43 -36.96 -19.48
N ILE A 10 26.18 -35.68 -19.21
CA ILE A 10 26.25 -35.03 -17.89
C ILE A 10 25.77 -33.59 -18.10
N SER A 11 24.51 -33.33 -17.72
CA SER A 11 24.03 -31.98 -17.47
C SER A 11 24.79 -31.42 -16.27
N PRO A 12 25.43 -30.25 -16.36
CA PRO A 12 25.92 -29.56 -15.18
C PRO A 12 24.71 -29.00 -14.45
N ILE A 13 24.29 -29.74 -13.42
CA ILE A 13 24.06 -29.27 -12.05
C ILE A 13 23.67 -27.78 -11.98
N LEU A 14 22.39 -27.50 -11.73
CA LEU A 14 21.93 -27.15 -10.38
C LEU A 14 22.60 -25.87 -9.87
N LEU A 15 22.21 -24.74 -10.43
CA LEU A 15 22.43 -23.43 -9.83
C LEU A 15 21.32 -22.50 -10.32
N CYS A 16 20.72 -21.75 -9.40
CA CYS A 16 19.60 -20.81 -9.59
C CYS A 16 18.18 -21.35 -9.37
N ALA A 17 17.86 -21.81 -8.15
CA ALA A 17 16.51 -21.67 -7.60
C ALA A 17 16.52 -21.78 -6.05
N SER A 18 17.32 -20.95 -5.38
CA SER A 18 17.27 -20.79 -3.92
C SER A 18 17.00 -19.33 -3.57
N LEU A 19 15.82 -18.85 -3.98
CA LEU A 19 15.15 -17.68 -3.40
C LEU A 19 13.62 -17.81 -3.55
N ALA A 20 13.12 -19.04 -3.40
CA ALA A 20 11.75 -19.25 -2.92
C ALA A 20 11.77 -19.15 -1.39
N GLY A 21 12.13 -17.96 -0.88
CA GLY A 21 11.62 -17.50 0.39
C GLY A 21 10.15 -17.21 0.16
N ALA A 22 9.35 -18.26 0.13
CA ALA A 22 7.91 -18.15 0.30
C ALA A 22 7.71 -17.53 1.69
N ALA A 23 7.57 -16.21 1.74
CA ALA A 23 6.78 -15.61 2.79
C ALA A 23 5.37 -16.13 2.55
N GLU A 24 5.07 -17.26 3.20
CA GLU A 24 3.69 -17.72 3.34
C GLU A 24 2.88 -16.50 3.81
N PRO A 25 1.80 -16.09 3.13
CA PRO A 25 0.92 -15.11 3.73
C PRO A 25 0.46 -15.75 5.03
N ALA A 26 0.68 -15.08 6.16
CA ALA A 26 0.27 -15.57 7.46
C ALA A 26 -1.25 -15.85 7.43
N VAL A 27 -1.61 -17.11 7.10
CA VAL A 27 -2.95 -17.65 7.19
C VAL A 27 -3.22 -17.82 8.68
N GLY A 28 -3.68 -16.72 9.26
CA GLY A 28 -3.83 -16.54 10.69
C GLY A 28 -4.35 -15.15 11.05
N ALA A 29 -4.26 -14.19 10.11
CA ALA A 29 -5.11 -13.02 10.15
C ALA A 29 -6.52 -13.43 9.68
N THR A 30 -7.51 -13.38 10.57
CA THR A 30 -8.90 -13.31 10.11
C THR A 30 -9.01 -12.13 9.13
N PRO A 31 -9.81 -12.22 8.05
CA PRO A 31 -9.88 -11.15 7.04
C PRO A 31 -10.14 -9.77 7.66
N ASP A 32 -10.93 -9.72 8.74
CA ASP A 32 -11.18 -8.50 9.53
C ASP A 32 -9.90 -7.93 10.16
N SER A 33 -9.03 -8.77 10.73
CA SER A 33 -7.76 -8.32 11.31
C SER A 33 -6.79 -7.76 10.26
N GLY A 34 -6.85 -8.25 9.02
CA GLY A 34 -6.07 -7.71 7.90
C GLY A 34 -6.54 -6.32 7.48
N CYS A 35 -7.86 -6.14 7.39
CA CYS A 35 -8.47 -4.86 7.03
C CYS A 35 -8.27 -3.79 8.12
N GLU A 36 -8.43 -4.15 9.40
CA GLU A 36 -8.15 -3.24 10.52
C GLU A 36 -6.69 -2.77 10.55
N ASN A 37 -5.75 -3.69 10.32
CA ASN A 37 -4.33 -3.33 10.25
C ASN A 37 -4.05 -2.37 9.09
N LEU A 38 -4.66 -2.60 7.92
CA LEU A 38 -4.48 -1.70 6.77
C LEU A 38 -5.13 -0.34 7.01
N LEU A 39 -6.30 -0.26 7.67
CA LEU A 39 -6.91 1.01 8.07
C LEU A 39 -5.99 1.80 8.99
N THR A 40 -5.36 1.12 9.94
CA THR A 40 -4.40 1.73 10.86
C THR A 40 -3.23 2.35 10.10
N VAL A 41 -2.65 1.62 9.14
CA VAL A 41 -1.56 2.13 8.29
C VAL A 41 -2.01 3.31 7.43
N VAL A 42 -3.19 3.21 6.79
CA VAL A 42 -3.73 4.27 5.93
C VAL A 42 -4.00 5.54 6.75
N ARG A 43 -4.64 5.41 7.91
CA ARG A 43 -4.92 6.54 8.80
C ARG A 43 -3.64 7.26 9.18
N ARG A 44 -2.64 6.53 9.66
CA ARG A 44 -1.33 7.10 10.03
C ARG A 44 -0.66 7.80 8.86
N SER A 45 -0.66 7.20 7.68
CA SER A 45 -0.09 7.79 6.47
C SER A 45 -0.78 9.11 6.08
N LEU A 46 -2.11 9.16 6.22
CA LEU A 46 -2.87 10.39 5.99
C LEU A 46 -2.55 11.46 7.03
N GLU A 47 -2.46 11.09 8.30
CA GLU A 47 -2.08 11.99 9.39
C GLU A 47 -0.66 12.57 9.18
N ASP A 48 0.28 11.73 8.73
CA ASP A 48 1.65 12.16 8.38
C ASP A 48 1.66 13.14 7.19
N GLU A 49 0.89 12.87 6.12
CA GLU A 49 0.77 13.77 4.96
C GLU A 49 0.11 15.12 5.34
N ILE A 50 -0.86 15.11 6.26
CA ILE A 50 -1.51 16.32 6.79
C ILE A 50 -0.53 17.12 7.66
N GLY A 51 0.27 16.43 8.48
CA GLY A 51 1.22 16.99 9.44
C GLY A 51 2.52 17.49 8.82
N SER A 52 2.88 17.02 7.63
CA SER A 52 4.02 17.52 6.85
C SER A 52 3.94 19.06 6.68
N ALA A 53 5.04 19.81 6.52
CA ALA A 53 4.92 21.25 6.27
C ALA A 53 4.52 21.52 4.82
N CYS A 54 3.61 22.46 4.57
CA CYS A 54 3.42 22.97 3.21
C CYS A 54 4.69 23.74 2.80
N PRO A 55 5.28 23.47 1.63
CA PRO A 55 6.46 24.20 1.20
C PRO A 55 6.13 25.70 1.13
N ALA A 56 6.87 26.51 1.89
CA ALA A 56 6.68 27.95 2.01
C ALA A 56 7.14 28.75 0.77
N LEU A 57 7.46 28.05 -0.32
CA LEU A 57 8.05 28.62 -1.51
C LEU A 57 6.92 29.12 -2.42
N VAL A 58 6.95 30.44 -2.67
CA VAL A 58 6.09 31.25 -3.55
C VAL A 58 4.87 31.88 -2.85
N PRO A 59 4.64 33.20 -3.00
CA PRO A 59 3.38 33.83 -2.58
C PRO A 59 2.26 33.37 -3.53
N GLY A 60 1.41 32.44 -3.06
CA GLY A 60 0.32 31.85 -3.87
C GLY A 60 -0.01 30.38 -3.54
N PRO A 61 0.96 29.45 -3.44
CA PRO A 61 0.72 28.03 -3.17
C PRO A 61 0.48 27.61 -1.70
N GLY A 62 0.81 28.45 -0.71
CA GLY A 62 0.61 28.08 0.70
C GLY A 62 -0.87 27.80 1.06
N THR A 63 -1.79 28.59 0.50
CA THR A 63 -3.24 28.37 0.62
C THR A 63 -3.71 27.16 -0.19
N ALA A 64 -3.10 26.90 -1.35
CA ALA A 64 -3.42 25.74 -2.18
C ALA A 64 -3.03 24.42 -1.50
N CYS A 65 -1.87 24.36 -0.84
CA CYS A 65 -1.45 23.18 -0.09
C CYS A 65 -2.35 22.92 1.14
N ALA A 66 -2.73 23.98 1.88
CA ALA A 66 -3.68 23.83 2.99
C ALA A 66 -5.06 23.34 2.50
N ALA A 67 -5.53 23.84 1.35
CA ALA A 67 -6.77 23.39 0.72
C ALA A 67 -6.67 21.94 0.22
N GLN A 68 -5.52 21.51 -0.31
CA GLN A 68 -5.29 20.12 -0.72
C GLN A 68 -5.34 19.12 0.45
N ARG A 69 -5.08 19.58 1.68
CA ARG A 69 -5.12 18.73 2.88
C ARG A 69 -6.48 18.57 3.51
N GLU A 70 -7.41 19.48 3.22
CA GLU A 70 -8.75 19.43 3.78
C GLU A 70 -9.51 18.14 3.36
N PRO A 71 -9.44 17.70 2.09
CA PRO A 71 -9.95 16.39 1.70
C PRO A 71 -9.29 15.21 2.43
N LEU A 72 -7.98 15.28 2.72
CA LEU A 72 -7.28 14.23 3.46
C LEU A 72 -7.77 14.17 4.92
N ARG A 73 -7.96 15.32 5.58
CA ARG A 73 -8.55 15.40 6.92
C ARG A 73 -9.95 14.80 6.94
N ALA A 74 -10.77 15.11 5.94
CA ALA A 74 -12.12 14.54 5.84
C ALA A 74 -12.11 13.00 5.72
N ILE A 75 -11.08 12.41 5.11
CA ILE A 75 -10.91 10.95 5.05
C ILE A 75 -10.50 10.38 6.42
N VAL A 76 -9.58 11.04 7.14
CA VAL A 76 -9.20 10.63 8.51
C VAL A 76 -10.39 10.68 9.45
N ASP A 77 -11.17 11.77 9.40
CA ASP A 77 -12.39 11.92 10.20
C ASP A 77 -13.44 10.85 9.86
N PHE A 78 -13.55 10.49 8.58
CA PHE A 78 -14.42 9.40 8.15
C PHE A 78 -13.98 8.05 8.74
N ILE A 79 -12.68 7.73 8.71
CA ILE A 79 -12.14 6.51 9.32
C ILE A 79 -12.45 6.48 10.81
N GLY A 80 -12.22 7.60 11.53
CA GLY A 80 -12.52 7.72 12.95
C GLY A 80 -13.99 7.43 13.27
N LYS A 81 -14.93 8.10 12.56
CA LYS A 81 -16.37 7.88 12.76
C LYS A 81 -16.83 6.45 12.47
N ARG A 82 -16.20 5.77 11.50
CA ARG A 82 -16.50 4.37 11.16
C ARG A 82 -15.98 3.43 12.24
N HIS A 83 -14.78 3.68 12.74
CA HIS A 83 -14.19 2.92 13.85
C HIS A 83 -15.00 3.08 15.14
N ASP A 84 -15.38 4.31 15.51
CA ASP A 84 -16.20 4.57 16.71
C ASP A 84 -17.58 3.91 16.65
N ALA A 85 -18.07 3.65 15.44
CA ALA A 85 -19.33 2.96 15.18
C ALA A 85 -19.18 1.42 15.06
N ASP A 86 -17.99 0.87 15.34
CA ASP A 86 -17.65 -0.56 15.17
C ASP A 86 -18.03 -1.10 13.79
N ALA A 87 -17.79 -0.29 12.76
CA ALA A 87 -18.20 -0.61 11.41
C ALA A 87 -17.18 -1.50 10.69
N ASP A 88 -17.66 -2.34 9.78
CA ASP A 88 -16.82 -3.28 9.03
C ASP A 88 -15.56 -2.62 8.41
N ALA A 89 -14.42 -3.22 8.72
CA ALA A 89 -13.10 -2.73 8.38
C ALA A 89 -12.84 -2.74 6.87
N CYS A 90 -13.23 -3.82 6.20
CA CYS A 90 -12.98 -4.03 4.78
C CYS A 90 -13.86 -3.11 3.92
N GLU A 91 -15.13 -2.95 4.29
CA GLU A 91 -16.04 -1.98 3.68
C GLU A 91 -15.56 -0.55 3.89
N THR A 92 -15.05 -0.25 5.09
CA THR A 92 -14.46 1.06 5.38
C THR A 92 -13.23 1.33 4.51
N LEU A 93 -12.33 0.35 4.33
CA LEU A 93 -11.20 0.46 3.41
C LEU A 93 -11.62 0.68 1.96
N LEU A 94 -12.63 -0.04 1.50
CA LEU A 94 -13.14 0.10 0.15
C LEU A 94 -13.62 1.54 -0.09
N GLU A 95 -14.35 2.11 0.88
CA GLU A 95 -14.83 3.49 0.80
C GLU A 95 -13.70 4.52 0.90
N VAL A 96 -12.71 4.28 1.76
CA VAL A 96 -11.49 5.09 1.81
C VAL A 96 -10.77 5.06 0.47
N ASN A 97 -10.63 3.90 -0.16
CA ASN A 97 -9.99 3.77 -1.48
C ASN A 97 -10.71 4.59 -2.55
N LYS A 98 -12.05 4.56 -2.58
CA LYS A 98 -12.85 5.40 -3.49
C LYS A 98 -12.57 6.87 -3.27
N ARG A 99 -12.61 7.34 -2.02
CA ARG A 99 -12.36 8.74 -1.67
C ARG A 99 -10.97 9.20 -2.08
N LEU A 100 -9.94 8.38 -1.83
CA LEU A 100 -8.56 8.67 -2.24
C LEU A 100 -8.42 8.79 -3.77
N ARG A 101 -9.10 7.93 -4.53
CA ARG A 101 -9.11 8.00 -6.00
C ARG A 101 -9.88 9.20 -6.56
N SER A 102 -10.84 9.72 -5.80
CA SER A 102 -11.62 10.91 -6.15
C SER A 102 -10.92 12.23 -5.76
N LEU A 103 -9.76 12.16 -5.11
CA LEU A 103 -8.99 13.36 -4.81
C LEU A 103 -8.49 14.03 -6.10
N PRO A 104 -8.41 15.37 -6.13
CA PRO A 104 -7.77 16.05 -7.24
C PRO A 104 -6.30 15.60 -7.36
N PRO A 105 -5.74 15.57 -8.57
CA PRO A 105 -4.34 15.22 -8.77
C PRO A 105 -3.44 16.14 -7.95
N LYS A 106 -2.34 15.59 -7.43
CA LYS A 106 -1.28 16.38 -6.81
C LYS A 106 -0.74 17.33 -7.91
N GLY A 107 -0.93 18.63 -7.69
CA GLY A 107 -0.51 19.70 -8.61
C GLY A 107 0.99 19.90 -8.64
#